data_AF-A0A8H8CH92-F1
#
_entry.id   AF-A0A8H8CH92-F1
#
_cell.length_a   1.000
_cell.length_b   1.000
_cell.length_c   1.000
_cell.angle_alpha   90.00
_cell.angle_beta   90.00
_cell.angle_gamma   90.00
#
_symmetry.space_group_name_H-M   'P 1'
#
loop_
_entity.id
_entity.type
_entity.pdbx_description
1 polymer ?
#
loop_
_entity_poly.entity_id
_entity_poly.type
_entity_poly.pdbx_seq_one_letter_code
_entity_poly.pdbx_strand_id
1 'polypeptide(L)'
;MTRFHHLYTVYRVKTRQKNTQARVIAPAFSLAEEVKARVEFGNLVDGDIAPDIATILIKHRGSADALTLVENILRPLRSRHVYLSYDEHDLVTANTQAVTHAAFLSMGTAWAAAQSYPWEQGLYVGGIETAKVNLTLRIYSNAWHVYAGLAILNPAARVQIERYATSATELFKMMLEGGSGGEEAKRRFRERVEWARDMVFGGVAREGSTPGGGRRRRPILLSEDVLDRFSLGKLPPPSPVDGSSPFSSSPTEPQRPPSRYRPNSHLSLLAMVDCWAHLYINPYTHLTLAATPLFRLFLGVAEHLFLSPTSLLEASIHSALHDTWHRADDLEFVCAARGWSQCVSFGSFEVYRRRFEETRAFFEGRFEEVGKVGAEMIRAVMESEIKREEEEGVV
;
A
#
# COMPACT_ATOMS: atom_id res chain seq x y z
N MET A 1 10.29 11.59 -30.13
CA MET A 1 10.86 10.45 -29.35
C MET A 1 12.03 10.90 -28.46
N THR A 2 11.88 11.97 -27.66
CA THR A 2 13.02 12.59 -26.94
C THR A 2 12.65 13.11 -25.54
N ARG A 3 11.91 12.34 -24.74
CA ARG A 3 11.55 12.74 -23.35
C ARG A 3 11.46 11.53 -22.42
N PHE A 4 12.59 11.04 -21.91
CA PHE A 4 12.65 10.01 -20.85
C PHE A 4 13.82 10.21 -19.86
N HIS A 5 14.56 11.33 -19.94
CA HIS A 5 15.86 11.46 -19.24
C HIS A 5 15.84 12.06 -17.84
N HIS A 6 14.71 12.55 -17.34
CA HIS A 6 14.71 13.42 -16.14
C HIS A 6 14.20 12.78 -14.83
N LEU A 7 13.76 11.52 -14.83
CA LEU A 7 13.22 10.84 -13.64
C LEU A 7 13.98 9.57 -13.20
N TYR A 8 15.04 9.22 -13.92
CA TYR A 8 15.91 8.10 -13.61
C TYR A 8 17.31 8.61 -13.30
N THR A 9 18.02 7.98 -12.35
CA THR A 9 19.45 8.22 -12.19
C THR A 9 20.14 7.56 -13.38
N VAL A 10 20.44 8.38 -14.40
CA VAL A 10 21.16 7.92 -15.59
C VAL A 10 22.65 7.93 -15.29
N TYR A 11 23.22 6.78 -14.96
CA TYR A 11 24.68 6.63 -14.94
C TYR A 11 25.20 6.61 -16.37
N ARG A 12 25.92 7.68 -16.75
CA ARG A 12 26.53 7.82 -18.07
C ARG A 12 28.01 7.51 -17.97
N VAL A 13 28.38 6.24 -18.17
CA VAL A 13 29.80 5.88 -18.27
C VAL A 13 30.30 6.25 -19.67
N LYS A 14 31.17 7.26 -19.77
CA LYS A 14 31.93 7.54 -21.00
C LYS A 14 33.17 6.64 -21.02
N THR A 15 33.18 5.59 -21.83
CA THR A 15 34.42 4.88 -22.18
C THR A 15 35.13 5.59 -23.33
N ARG A 16 36.47 5.59 -23.30
CA ARG A 16 37.36 6.36 -24.20
C ARG A 16 37.34 5.88 -25.67
N GLN A 17 36.58 4.84 -26.01
CA GLN A 17 36.47 4.31 -27.37
C GLN A 17 35.03 4.41 -27.88
N LYS A 18 34.84 5.28 -28.88
CA LYS A 18 33.70 5.40 -29.82
C LYS A 18 32.29 5.15 -29.26
N ASN A 19 31.59 6.23 -28.92
CA ASN A 19 30.13 6.41 -29.05
C ASN A 19 29.15 5.35 -28.50
N THR A 20 29.55 4.47 -27.58
CA THR A 20 28.63 3.54 -26.91
C THR A 20 27.96 4.24 -25.71
N GLN A 21 26.68 4.61 -25.84
CA GLN A 21 25.88 5.11 -24.71
C GLN A 21 25.28 3.93 -23.95
N ALA A 22 25.89 3.55 -22.83
CA ALA A 22 25.18 2.73 -21.84
C ALA A 22 24.25 3.65 -21.02
N ARG A 23 22.96 3.33 -20.97
CA ARG A 23 22.00 3.96 -20.06
C ARG A 23 21.65 2.94 -19.00
N VAL A 24 22.11 3.16 -17.78
CA VAL A 24 21.50 2.54 -16.60
C VAL A 24 20.30 3.40 -16.26
N ILE A 25 19.12 2.82 -16.35
CA ILE A 25 17.88 3.46 -15.95
C ILE A 25 17.50 2.78 -14.63
N ALA A 26 18.01 3.32 -13.52
CA ALA A 26 17.48 3.04 -12.20
C ALA A 26 16.52 4.19 -11.87
N PRO A 27 15.30 3.94 -11.32
CA PRO A 27 14.51 5.03 -10.77
C PRO A 27 15.41 5.82 -9.84
N ALA A 28 15.53 7.15 -10.00
CA ALA A 28 16.34 7.95 -9.08
C ALA A 28 15.89 7.76 -7.63
N PHE A 29 14.63 7.36 -7.48
CA PHE A 29 13.98 6.98 -6.26
C PHE A 29 14.44 5.64 -5.68
N SER A 30 14.75 4.62 -6.49
CA SER A 30 15.20 3.31 -5.99
C SER A 30 16.50 3.44 -5.24
N LEU A 31 17.51 4.10 -5.82
CA LEU A 31 18.82 4.20 -5.19
C LEU A 31 18.86 5.26 -4.07
N ALA A 32 18.14 6.38 -4.21
CA ALA A 32 18.11 7.41 -3.17
C ALA A 32 17.27 7.00 -1.96
N GLU A 33 16.13 6.31 -2.13
CA GLU A 33 15.40 5.68 -1.02
C GLU A 33 16.12 4.42 -0.53
N GLU A 34 16.85 3.67 -1.34
CA GLU A 34 17.66 2.53 -0.87
C GLU A 34 18.86 3.00 -0.04
N VAL A 35 19.51 4.10 -0.44
CA VAL A 35 20.57 4.75 0.35
C VAL A 35 19.96 5.41 1.58
N LYS A 36 18.83 6.14 1.46
CA LYS A 36 18.17 6.78 2.61
C LYS A 36 17.60 5.74 3.58
N ALA A 37 16.93 4.71 3.10
CA ALA A 37 16.49 3.57 3.89
C ALA A 37 17.70 2.86 4.49
N ARG A 38 18.81 2.64 3.79
CA ARG A 38 20.00 2.03 4.43
C ARG A 38 20.70 2.95 5.43
N VAL A 39 20.69 4.26 5.23
CA VAL A 39 21.23 5.22 6.20
C VAL A 39 20.30 5.32 7.42
N GLU A 40 18.99 5.35 7.22
CA GLU A 40 18.01 5.34 8.31
C GLU A 40 17.97 3.98 9.03
N PHE A 41 17.96 2.85 8.31
CA PHE A 41 17.96 1.49 8.86
C PHE A 41 19.32 1.07 9.43
N GLY A 42 20.43 1.41 8.77
CA GLY A 42 21.79 1.13 9.26
C GLY A 42 22.15 1.93 10.52
N ASN A 43 21.47 3.05 10.77
CA ASN A 43 21.55 3.78 12.04
C ASN A 43 20.58 3.24 13.11
N LEU A 44 19.68 2.32 12.78
CA LEU A 44 18.63 1.79 13.66
C LEU A 44 18.80 0.31 14.01
N VAL A 45 19.71 -0.41 13.36
CA VAL A 45 20.00 -1.83 13.59
C VAL A 45 21.50 -1.99 13.86
N ASP A 46 21.86 -2.28 15.11
CA ASP A 46 23.17 -2.85 15.42
C ASP A 46 23.18 -4.30 14.90
N GLY A 47 23.65 -4.50 13.67
CA GLY A 47 23.80 -5.83 13.08
C GLY A 47 23.83 -5.84 11.55
N ASP A 48 24.67 -6.71 10.99
CA ASP A 48 24.95 -6.97 9.56
C ASP A 48 23.75 -7.47 8.71
N ILE A 49 22.51 -7.32 9.17
CA ILE A 49 21.32 -7.78 8.44
C ILE A 49 20.90 -6.66 7.45
N ALA A 50 21.60 -6.59 6.32
CA ALA A 50 21.14 -5.79 5.19
C ALA A 50 19.85 -6.43 4.64
N PRO A 51 18.74 -5.69 4.47
CA PRO A 51 17.53 -6.25 3.87
C PRO A 51 17.87 -6.77 2.46
N ASP A 52 17.21 -7.86 2.02
CA ASP A 52 17.28 -8.34 0.62
C ASP A 52 16.57 -7.34 -0.31
N ILE A 53 17.25 -6.21 -0.58
CA ILE A 53 16.75 -5.15 -1.46
C ILE A 53 17.11 -5.53 -2.89
N ALA A 54 16.08 -5.62 -3.74
CA ALA A 54 16.25 -5.85 -5.16
C ALA A 54 16.67 -4.56 -5.88
N THR A 55 17.81 -4.59 -6.59
CA THR A 55 18.17 -3.53 -7.54
C THR A 55 17.82 -3.98 -8.95
N ILE A 56 16.93 -3.24 -9.62
CA ILE A 56 16.54 -3.54 -11.00
C ILE A 56 17.59 -2.99 -11.98
N LEU A 57 18.15 -3.86 -12.81
CA LEU A 57 19.09 -3.52 -13.88
C LEU A 57 18.41 -3.67 -15.25
N ILE A 58 18.29 -2.56 -15.96
CA ILE A 58 17.69 -2.51 -17.30
C ILE A 58 18.79 -2.28 -18.33
N LYS A 59 19.16 -3.32 -19.08
CA LYS A 59 20.09 -3.20 -20.21
C LYS A 59 19.33 -2.71 -21.45
N HIS A 60 19.20 -1.41 -21.61
CA HIS A 60 18.60 -0.82 -22.82
C HIS A 60 19.67 -0.20 -23.73
N ARG A 61 19.88 -0.79 -24.92
CA ARG A 61 20.84 -0.34 -25.96
C ARG A 61 22.32 -0.34 -25.52
N GLY A 62 22.66 -0.84 -24.33
CA GLY A 62 24.03 -0.94 -23.82
C GLY A 62 24.72 -2.25 -24.22
N SER A 63 26.07 -2.23 -24.24
CA SER A 63 26.88 -3.44 -24.41
C SER A 63 26.86 -4.33 -23.16
N ALA A 64 27.32 -5.58 -23.28
CA ALA A 64 27.48 -6.47 -22.12
C ALA A 64 28.53 -5.91 -21.14
N ASP A 65 29.67 -5.41 -21.63
CA ASP A 65 30.73 -4.83 -20.80
C ASP A 65 30.24 -3.67 -19.93
N ALA A 66 29.33 -2.86 -20.46
CA ALA A 66 28.76 -1.76 -19.71
C ALA A 66 27.83 -2.24 -18.58
N LEU A 67 27.07 -3.32 -18.81
CA LEU A 67 26.26 -3.93 -17.77
C LEU A 67 27.17 -4.53 -16.67
N THR A 68 28.22 -5.27 -17.05
CA THR A 68 29.19 -5.84 -16.11
C THR A 68 29.90 -4.78 -15.28
N LEU A 69 30.23 -3.62 -15.88
CA LEU A 69 30.80 -2.51 -15.13
C LEU A 69 29.83 -1.99 -14.06
N VAL A 70 28.55 -1.86 -14.40
CA VAL A 70 27.51 -1.38 -13.47
C VAL A 70 27.28 -2.39 -12.36
N GLU A 71 27.22 -3.68 -12.68
CA GLU A 71 27.17 -4.76 -11.69
C GLU A 71 28.35 -4.68 -10.72
N ASN A 72 29.56 -4.44 -11.22
CA ASN A 72 30.76 -4.32 -10.36
C ASN A 72 30.73 -3.05 -9.49
N ILE A 73 30.17 -1.94 -9.99
CA ILE A 73 30.00 -0.70 -9.21
C ILE A 73 28.98 -0.90 -8.09
N LEU A 74 27.90 -1.63 -8.35
CA LEU A 74 26.80 -1.84 -7.39
C LEU A 74 27.05 -3.03 -6.46
N ARG A 75 27.92 -3.97 -6.83
CA ARG A 75 28.25 -5.17 -6.04
C ARG A 75 28.57 -4.89 -4.56
N PRO A 76 29.31 -3.82 -4.17
CA PRO A 76 29.59 -3.54 -2.76
C PRO A 76 28.33 -3.24 -1.94
N LEU A 77 27.23 -2.85 -2.58
CA LEU A 77 25.94 -2.63 -1.92
C LEU A 77 25.28 -3.95 -1.49
N ARG A 78 25.72 -5.10 -2.00
CA ARG A 78 25.16 -6.44 -1.69
C ARG A 78 23.64 -6.51 -1.96
N SER A 79 23.15 -5.80 -2.96
CA SER A 79 21.74 -5.88 -3.39
C SER A 79 21.53 -7.05 -4.35
N ARG A 80 20.32 -7.61 -4.35
CA ARG A 80 19.93 -8.66 -5.29
C ARG A 80 19.66 -8.01 -6.65
N HIS A 81 20.48 -8.32 -7.65
CA HIS A 81 20.26 -7.79 -9.00
C HIS A 81 19.14 -8.54 -9.70
N VAL A 82 18.14 -7.80 -10.18
CA VAL A 82 17.03 -8.32 -10.98
C VAL A 82 17.09 -7.68 -12.37
N TYR A 83 17.05 -8.49 -13.42
CA TYR A 83 17.18 -8.01 -14.79
C TYR A 83 15.81 -7.98 -15.46
N LEU A 84 15.41 -6.79 -15.92
CA LEU A 84 14.14 -6.59 -16.62
C LEU A 84 14.37 -5.77 -17.89
N SER A 85 13.52 -5.97 -18.90
CA SER A 85 13.34 -4.97 -19.96
C SER A 85 12.68 -3.71 -19.39
N TYR A 86 12.74 -2.60 -20.14
CA TYR A 86 12.11 -1.36 -19.70
C TYR A 86 10.58 -1.47 -19.64
N ASP A 87 9.97 -2.23 -20.57
CA ASP A 87 8.52 -2.48 -20.59
C ASP A 87 8.10 -3.32 -19.37
N GLU A 88 8.84 -4.38 -19.03
CA GLU A 88 8.58 -5.19 -17.84
C GLU A 88 8.74 -4.39 -16.55
N HIS A 89 9.81 -3.58 -16.44
CA HIS A 89 10.03 -2.72 -15.28
C HIS A 89 8.85 -1.76 -15.07
N ASP A 90 8.42 -1.08 -16.12
CA ASP A 90 7.34 -0.09 -16.02
C ASP A 90 6.02 -0.77 -15.65
N LEU A 91 5.73 -1.95 -16.20
CA LEU A 91 4.55 -2.74 -15.83
C LEU A 91 4.58 -3.18 -14.35
N VAL A 92 5.69 -3.75 -13.88
CA VAL A 92 5.86 -4.20 -12.50
C VAL A 92 5.76 -3.03 -11.52
N THR A 93 6.38 -1.89 -11.87
CA THR A 93 6.32 -0.67 -11.05
C THR A 93 4.89 -0.14 -10.97
N ALA A 94 4.14 -0.13 -12.09
CA ALA A 94 2.74 0.27 -12.08
C ALA A 94 1.91 -0.65 -11.16
N ASN A 95 2.01 -1.97 -11.35
CA ASN A 95 1.23 -2.96 -10.59
C ASN A 95 1.48 -2.91 -9.08
N THR A 96 2.69 -2.53 -8.65
CA THR A 96 3.06 -2.48 -7.23
C THR A 96 2.83 -1.11 -6.59
N GLN A 97 2.82 -0.02 -7.37
CA GLN A 97 2.83 1.34 -6.81
C GLN A 97 1.64 2.21 -7.23
N ALA A 98 1.08 2.04 -8.43
CA ALA A 98 0.12 3.00 -8.98
C ALA A 98 -1.18 3.07 -8.17
N VAL A 99 -1.82 1.93 -7.92
CA VAL A 99 -3.07 1.86 -7.13
C VAL A 99 -2.82 2.24 -5.67
N THR A 100 -1.70 1.79 -5.09
CA THR A 100 -1.26 2.14 -3.73
C THR A 100 -1.16 3.66 -3.56
N HIS A 101 -0.44 4.35 -4.46
CA HIS A 101 -0.31 5.80 -4.42
C HIS A 101 -1.65 6.50 -4.65
N ALA A 102 -2.45 6.03 -5.62
CA ALA A 102 -3.77 6.61 -5.89
C ALA A 102 -4.67 6.55 -4.66
N ALA A 103 -4.66 5.43 -3.92
CA ALA A 103 -5.46 5.27 -2.72
C ALA A 103 -5.08 6.28 -1.64
N PHE A 104 -3.80 6.37 -1.29
CA PHE A 104 -3.35 7.22 -0.18
C PHE A 104 -3.32 8.72 -0.52
N LEU A 105 -3.02 9.08 -1.76
CA LEU A 105 -3.20 10.46 -2.23
C LEU A 105 -4.67 10.88 -2.15
N SER A 106 -5.59 9.95 -2.44
CA SER A 106 -7.02 10.23 -2.32
C SER A 106 -7.46 10.35 -0.86
N MET A 107 -6.95 9.49 0.04
CA MET A 107 -7.22 9.59 1.48
C MET A 107 -6.74 10.92 2.06
N GLY A 108 -5.48 11.30 1.81
CA GLY A 108 -4.95 12.55 2.36
C GLY A 108 -5.66 13.78 1.82
N THR A 109 -5.99 13.81 0.52
CA THR A 109 -6.77 14.91 -0.06
C THR A 109 -8.18 14.96 0.52
N ALA A 110 -8.82 13.81 0.80
CA ALA A 110 -10.13 13.78 1.45
C ALA A 110 -10.10 14.34 2.87
N TRP A 111 -9.10 13.95 3.68
CA TRP A 111 -8.93 14.48 5.04
C TRP A 111 -8.64 15.98 5.05
N ALA A 112 -7.79 16.44 4.13
CA ALA A 112 -7.53 17.86 3.96
C ALA A 112 -8.79 18.61 3.50
N ALA A 113 -9.59 18.07 2.58
CA ALA A 113 -10.85 18.69 2.16
C ALA A 113 -11.86 18.77 3.31
N ALA A 114 -11.94 17.72 4.13
CA ALA A 114 -12.78 17.68 5.33
C ALA A 114 -12.21 18.49 6.51
N GLN A 115 -11.01 19.07 6.39
CA GLN A 115 -10.29 19.81 7.44
C GLN A 115 -10.26 19.07 8.79
N SER A 116 -10.08 17.76 8.74
CA SER A 116 -10.13 16.92 9.94
C SER A 116 -9.11 15.78 9.89
N TYR A 117 -8.68 15.36 11.08
CA TYR A 117 -7.84 14.18 11.29
C TYR A 117 -8.72 13.09 11.90
N PRO A 118 -9.18 12.10 11.12
CA PRO A 118 -10.17 11.15 11.62
C PRO A 118 -9.72 10.31 12.84
N TRP A 119 -8.40 10.09 12.98
CA TRP A 119 -7.84 9.40 14.16
C TRP A 119 -7.92 10.25 15.44
N GLU A 120 -7.90 11.58 15.35
CA GLU A 120 -8.07 12.46 16.52
C GLU A 120 -9.52 12.44 17.06
N GLN A 121 -10.48 12.04 16.23
CA GLN A 121 -11.89 11.92 16.58
C GLN A 121 -12.24 10.54 17.15
N GLY A 122 -11.24 9.65 17.31
CA GLY A 122 -11.44 8.28 17.75
C GLY A 122 -12.15 7.40 16.74
N LEU A 123 -12.21 7.81 15.46
CA LEU A 123 -12.93 7.08 14.42
C LEU A 123 -12.09 5.96 13.78
N TYR A 124 -10.80 5.85 14.07
CA TYR A 124 -9.84 4.95 13.41
C TYR A 124 -8.83 4.32 14.39
N VAL A 125 -9.34 3.54 15.35
CA VAL A 125 -8.55 2.94 16.45
C VAL A 125 -8.14 1.48 16.16
N GLY A 126 -8.27 1.01 14.92
CA GLY A 126 -7.89 -0.35 14.50
C GLY A 126 -6.54 -0.40 13.78
N GLY A 127 -5.96 -1.60 13.69
CA GLY A 127 -4.69 -1.83 13.02
C GLY A 127 -4.72 -1.52 11.52
N ILE A 128 -5.84 -1.80 10.82
CA ILE A 128 -6.03 -1.45 9.41
C ILE A 128 -5.97 0.07 9.20
N GLU A 129 -6.69 0.83 10.01
CA GLU A 129 -6.77 2.27 9.87
C GLU A 129 -5.45 2.93 10.23
N THR A 130 -4.77 2.42 11.24
CA THR A 130 -3.43 2.87 11.62
C THR A 130 -2.45 2.70 10.47
N ALA A 131 -2.47 1.55 9.79
CA ALA A 131 -1.63 1.34 8.61
C ALA A 131 -1.95 2.38 7.53
N LYS A 132 -3.23 2.67 7.27
CA LYS A 132 -3.65 3.68 6.27
C LYS A 132 -3.17 5.09 6.61
N VAL A 133 -3.26 5.50 7.88
CA VAL A 133 -2.79 6.82 8.33
C VAL A 133 -1.28 6.95 8.14
N ASN A 134 -0.52 5.99 8.63
CA ASN A 134 0.94 6.00 8.51
C ASN A 134 1.42 6.01 7.04
N LEU A 135 0.78 5.20 6.18
CA LEU A 135 1.11 5.15 4.75
C LEU A 135 0.79 6.46 4.04
N THR A 136 -0.35 7.06 4.35
CA THR A 136 -0.76 8.36 3.79
C THR A 136 0.25 9.45 4.16
N LEU A 137 0.60 9.55 5.44
CA LEU A 137 1.53 10.55 5.93
C LEU A 137 2.95 10.34 5.40
N ARG A 138 3.39 9.09 5.21
CA ARG A 138 4.65 8.78 4.54
C ARG A 138 4.67 9.23 3.06
N ILE A 139 3.53 9.18 2.37
CA ILE A 139 3.47 9.68 0.99
C ILE A 139 3.63 11.20 0.98
N TYR A 140 2.88 11.92 1.82
CA TYR A 140 2.91 13.38 1.87
C TYR A 140 4.18 13.97 2.48
N SER A 141 4.95 13.20 3.25
CA SER A 141 6.26 13.65 3.76
C SER A 141 7.38 13.61 2.70
N ASN A 142 7.11 13.02 1.53
CA ASN A 142 8.07 12.88 0.43
C ASN A 142 7.83 13.88 -0.71
N ALA A 143 8.75 13.90 -1.68
CA ALA A 143 8.71 14.84 -2.80
C ALA A 143 7.66 14.47 -3.86
N TRP A 144 6.76 15.40 -4.19
CA TRP A 144 5.65 15.22 -5.12
C TRP A 144 6.07 14.69 -6.51
N HIS A 145 7.23 15.12 -7.01
CA HIS A 145 7.68 14.82 -8.38
C HIS A 145 7.96 13.34 -8.61
N VAL A 146 8.20 12.58 -7.53
CA VAL A 146 8.41 11.13 -7.58
C VAL A 146 7.10 10.44 -7.98
N TYR A 147 6.03 10.77 -7.27
CA TYR A 147 4.71 10.22 -7.52
C TYR A 147 4.16 10.70 -8.86
N ALA A 148 4.35 11.99 -9.18
CA ALA A 148 3.96 12.56 -10.47
C ALA A 148 4.68 11.89 -11.65
N GLY A 149 5.98 11.64 -11.51
CA GLY A 149 6.79 11.00 -12.53
C GLY A 149 6.28 9.61 -12.89
N LEU A 150 6.03 8.77 -11.88
CA LEU A 150 5.41 7.46 -12.09
C LEU A 150 4.01 7.61 -12.70
N ALA A 151 3.13 8.37 -12.07
CA ALA A 151 1.72 8.42 -12.45
C ALA A 151 1.49 8.98 -13.86
N ILE A 152 2.24 10.02 -14.25
CA ILE A 152 2.03 10.73 -15.53
C ILE A 152 2.78 10.05 -16.67
N LEU A 153 4.00 9.56 -16.44
CA LEU A 153 4.85 9.04 -17.52
C LEU A 153 4.70 7.55 -17.79
N ASN A 154 4.18 6.77 -16.84
CA ASN A 154 3.95 5.35 -17.02
C ASN A 154 2.53 5.09 -17.56
N PRO A 155 2.36 4.60 -18.81
CA PRO A 155 1.04 4.35 -19.39
C PRO A 155 0.22 3.32 -18.61
N ALA A 156 0.87 2.27 -18.07
CA ALA A 156 0.19 1.26 -17.26
C ALA A 156 -0.33 1.84 -15.95
N ALA A 157 0.41 2.78 -15.34
CA ALA A 157 -0.04 3.48 -14.14
C ALA A 157 -1.29 4.34 -14.42
N ARG A 158 -1.36 5.02 -15.57
CA ARG A 158 -2.53 5.83 -15.97
C ARG A 158 -3.81 4.98 -16.02
N VAL A 159 -3.74 3.81 -16.65
CA VAL A 159 -4.86 2.86 -16.75
C VAL A 159 -5.30 2.39 -15.35
N GLN A 160 -4.34 2.07 -14.49
CA GLN A 160 -4.63 1.64 -13.11
C GLN A 160 -5.27 2.74 -12.26
N ILE A 161 -4.78 3.97 -12.35
CA ILE A 161 -5.31 5.11 -11.60
C ILE A 161 -6.73 5.45 -12.07
N GLU A 162 -6.99 5.42 -13.38
CA GLU A 162 -8.32 5.61 -13.96
C GLU A 162 -9.29 4.50 -13.53
N ARG A 163 -8.88 3.23 -13.62
CA ARG A 163 -9.71 2.12 -13.17
C ARG A 163 -9.98 2.18 -11.67
N TYR A 164 -8.99 2.54 -10.86
CA TYR A 164 -9.15 2.70 -9.42
C TYR A 164 -10.18 3.78 -9.07
N ALA A 165 -10.11 4.96 -9.70
CA ALA A 165 -11.10 6.02 -9.49
C ALA A 165 -12.50 5.59 -9.95
N THR A 166 -12.60 4.83 -11.04
CA THR A 166 -13.84 4.22 -11.52
C THR A 166 -14.39 3.23 -10.49
N SER A 167 -13.57 2.29 -10.00
CA SER A 167 -13.95 1.30 -8.99
C SER A 167 -14.43 1.95 -7.68
N ALA A 168 -13.71 2.96 -7.17
CA ALA A 168 -14.16 3.71 -5.98
C ALA A 168 -15.51 4.39 -6.21
N THR A 169 -15.72 4.99 -7.38
CA THR A 169 -16.96 5.66 -7.74
C THR A 169 -18.13 4.67 -7.89
N GLU A 170 -17.92 3.55 -8.58
CA GLU A 170 -18.93 2.52 -8.80
C GLU A 170 -19.35 1.87 -7.49
N LEU A 171 -18.38 1.46 -6.65
CA LEU A 171 -18.66 0.86 -5.36
C LEU A 171 -19.41 1.83 -4.44
N PHE A 172 -19.01 3.10 -4.38
CA PHE A 172 -19.74 4.08 -3.57
C PHE A 172 -21.18 4.29 -4.03
N LYS A 173 -21.43 4.34 -5.34
CA LYS A 173 -22.81 4.38 -5.88
C LYS A 173 -23.60 3.14 -5.48
N MET A 174 -23.01 1.95 -5.61
CA MET A 174 -23.64 0.70 -5.19
C MET A 174 -23.91 0.67 -3.67
N MET A 175 -23.04 1.26 -2.85
CA MET A 175 -23.28 1.39 -1.41
C MET A 175 -24.50 2.27 -1.12
N LEU A 176 -24.69 3.37 -1.86
CA LEU A 176 -25.85 4.25 -1.72
C LEU A 176 -27.15 3.56 -2.17
N GLU A 177 -27.10 2.91 -3.34
CA GLU A 177 -28.20 2.13 -3.89
C GLU A 177 -28.59 0.97 -2.98
N GLY A 178 -27.62 0.23 -2.45
CA GLY A 178 -27.85 -0.89 -1.54
C GLY A 178 -28.33 -0.46 -0.15
N GLY A 179 -27.80 0.65 0.37
CA GLY A 179 -28.19 1.19 1.68
C GLY A 179 -29.63 1.74 1.73
N SER A 180 -30.09 2.30 0.61
CA SER A 180 -31.45 2.86 0.47
C SER A 180 -32.43 1.94 -0.28
N GLY A 181 -31.92 0.85 -0.87
CA GLY A 181 -32.65 -0.04 -1.76
C GLY A 181 -33.08 -1.36 -1.13
N GLY A 182 -33.74 -2.20 -1.95
CA GLY A 182 -34.16 -3.54 -1.54
C GLY A 182 -33.03 -4.56 -1.52
N GLU A 183 -33.34 -5.79 -1.11
CA GLU A 183 -32.37 -6.90 -0.99
C GLU A 183 -31.57 -7.16 -2.26
N GLU A 184 -32.15 -6.91 -3.43
CA GLU A 184 -31.46 -7.07 -4.71
C GLU A 184 -30.27 -6.11 -4.89
N ALA A 185 -30.40 -4.85 -4.46
CA ALA A 185 -29.32 -3.87 -4.55
C ALA A 185 -28.18 -4.20 -3.56
N LYS A 186 -28.54 -4.67 -2.36
CA LYS A 186 -27.58 -5.16 -1.36
C LYS A 186 -26.82 -6.39 -1.88
N ARG A 187 -27.55 -7.35 -2.48
CA ARG A 187 -26.98 -8.55 -3.10
C ARG A 187 -25.99 -8.20 -4.20
N ARG A 188 -26.33 -7.26 -5.09
CA ARG A 188 -25.43 -6.79 -6.15
C ARG A 188 -24.12 -6.21 -5.60
N PHE A 189 -24.19 -5.38 -4.55
CA PHE A 189 -22.98 -4.84 -3.92
C PHE A 189 -22.11 -5.93 -3.31
N ARG A 190 -22.73 -6.86 -2.57
CA ARG A 190 -22.05 -8.02 -1.99
C ARG A 190 -21.36 -8.87 -3.06
N GLU A 191 -22.09 -9.26 -4.10
CA GLU A 191 -21.57 -10.09 -5.19
C GLU A 191 -20.41 -9.43 -5.91
N ARG A 192 -20.43 -8.10 -6.05
CA ARG A 192 -19.33 -7.34 -6.62
C ARG A 192 -18.04 -7.44 -5.80
N VAL A 193 -18.17 -7.27 -4.48
CA VAL A 193 -17.05 -7.36 -3.53
C VAL A 193 -16.51 -8.79 -3.46
N GLU A 194 -17.39 -9.79 -3.40
CA GLU A 194 -17.02 -11.21 -3.35
C GLU A 194 -16.39 -11.69 -4.67
N TRP A 195 -16.90 -11.23 -5.82
CA TRP A 195 -16.27 -11.48 -7.12
C TRP A 195 -14.85 -10.93 -7.17
N ALA A 196 -14.64 -9.69 -6.70
CA ALA A 196 -13.32 -9.09 -6.68
C ALA A 196 -12.35 -9.85 -5.77
N ARG A 197 -12.83 -10.27 -4.59
CA ARG A 197 -12.08 -11.15 -3.67
C ARG A 197 -11.66 -12.42 -4.39
N ASP A 198 -12.58 -13.12 -5.04
CA ASP A 198 -12.32 -14.42 -5.63
C ASP A 198 -11.38 -14.31 -6.85
N MET A 199 -11.48 -13.22 -7.62
CA MET A 199 -10.55 -12.93 -8.73
C MET A 199 -9.11 -12.70 -8.27
N VAL A 200 -8.92 -11.96 -7.17
CA VAL A 200 -7.59 -11.56 -6.68
C VAL A 200 -6.98 -12.60 -5.74
N PHE A 201 -7.79 -13.16 -4.84
CA PHE A 201 -7.35 -14.04 -3.75
C PHE A 201 -7.81 -15.50 -3.89
N GLY A 202 -8.67 -15.82 -4.86
CA GLY A 202 -9.21 -17.18 -5.02
C GLY A 202 -8.18 -18.24 -5.37
N GLY A 203 -7.06 -17.86 -6.01
CA GLY A 203 -5.91 -18.75 -6.24
C GLY A 203 -5.18 -19.12 -4.95
N VAL A 204 -5.00 -18.14 -4.04
CA VAL A 204 -4.34 -18.32 -2.73
C VAL A 204 -5.18 -19.22 -1.81
N ALA A 205 -6.51 -19.12 -1.90
CA ALA A 205 -7.44 -20.01 -1.19
C ALA A 205 -7.46 -21.45 -1.74
N ARG A 206 -7.09 -21.65 -3.03
CA ARG A 206 -7.13 -22.95 -3.72
C ARG A 206 -5.79 -23.68 -3.76
N GLU A 207 -4.65 -22.99 -3.79
CA GLU A 207 -3.32 -23.63 -3.76
C GLU A 207 -3.02 -24.39 -2.45
N GLY A 208 -3.78 -24.14 -1.38
CA GLY A 208 -3.77 -24.96 -0.16
C GLY A 208 -4.51 -26.31 -0.29
N SER A 209 -4.90 -26.72 -1.50
CA SER A 209 -5.68 -27.93 -1.79
C SER A 209 -4.88 -28.92 -2.65
N THR A 210 -3.84 -29.53 -2.09
CA THR A 210 -3.30 -30.77 -2.66
C THR A 210 -4.35 -31.89 -2.49
N PRO A 211 -4.61 -32.74 -3.51
CA PRO A 211 -5.50 -33.88 -3.34
C PRO A 211 -4.83 -34.89 -2.38
N GLY A 212 -5.27 -34.90 -1.11
CA GLY A 212 -4.83 -35.87 -0.10
C GLY A 212 -4.07 -35.31 1.11
N GLY A 213 -3.76 -34.01 1.16
CA GLY A 213 -3.15 -33.35 2.32
C GLY A 213 -4.11 -32.34 2.96
N GLY A 214 -4.19 -32.29 4.29
CA GLY A 214 -5.11 -31.39 5.00
C GLY A 214 -4.98 -29.92 4.56
N ARG A 215 -6.11 -29.20 4.51
CA ARG A 215 -6.21 -27.78 4.13
C ARG A 215 -5.21 -26.91 4.90
N ARG A 216 -4.01 -26.67 4.37
CA ARG A 216 -3.09 -25.63 4.86
C ARG A 216 -3.33 -24.39 4.00
N ARG A 217 -4.15 -23.46 4.50
CA ARG A 217 -4.22 -22.10 3.95
C ARG A 217 -2.83 -21.48 4.08
N ARG A 218 -2.33 -20.78 3.04
CA ARG A 218 -1.14 -19.93 3.22
C ARG A 218 -1.42 -18.95 4.38
N PRO A 219 -0.48 -18.74 5.30
CA PRO A 219 -0.64 -17.74 6.36
C PRO A 219 -0.90 -16.37 5.75
N ILE A 220 -1.80 -15.59 6.34
CA ILE A 220 -2.04 -14.18 5.95
C ILE A 220 -0.72 -13.42 6.12
N LEU A 221 -0.39 -12.55 5.16
CA LEU A 221 0.82 -11.73 5.13
C LEU A 221 0.99 -10.89 6.40
N LEU A 222 -0.12 -10.41 6.96
CA LEU A 222 -0.15 -9.67 8.23
C LEU A 222 -1.14 -10.29 9.20
N SER A 223 -0.65 -10.68 10.38
CA SER A 223 -1.53 -11.08 11.48
C SER A 223 -2.14 -9.88 12.17
N GLU A 224 -3.31 -10.11 12.79
CA GLU A 224 -4.01 -9.13 13.62
C GLU A 224 -3.07 -8.59 14.72
N ASP A 225 -2.31 -9.47 15.38
CA ASP A 225 -1.33 -9.12 16.41
C ASP A 225 -0.25 -8.14 15.93
N VAL A 226 0.13 -8.16 14.65
CA VAL A 226 1.14 -7.23 14.10
C VAL A 226 0.50 -5.87 13.82
N LEU A 227 -0.74 -5.86 13.31
CA LEU A 227 -1.47 -4.64 12.99
C LEU A 227 -1.91 -3.90 14.27
N ASP A 228 -2.36 -4.63 15.29
CA ASP A 228 -2.92 -4.04 16.51
C ASP A 228 -1.88 -3.40 17.42
N ARG A 229 -0.61 -3.86 17.35
CA ARG A 229 0.54 -3.29 18.10
C ARG A 229 0.72 -1.78 17.89
N PHE A 230 0.28 -1.27 16.74
CA PHE A 230 0.52 0.12 16.37
C PHE A 230 -0.73 1.01 16.50
N SER A 231 -1.87 0.45 16.90
CA SER A 231 -3.19 1.12 16.88
C SER A 231 -3.15 2.55 17.44
N LEU A 232 -3.57 3.52 16.63
CA LEU A 232 -3.60 4.93 16.98
C LEU A 232 -4.75 5.21 17.96
N GLY A 233 -4.42 5.43 19.23
CA GLY A 233 -5.34 5.89 20.25
C GLY A 233 -4.75 5.78 21.65
N LYS A 234 -4.47 6.92 22.30
CA LYS A 234 -4.16 6.92 23.75
C LYS A 234 -5.45 6.57 24.48
N LEU A 235 -5.55 5.34 24.99
CA LEU A 235 -6.51 5.02 26.05
C LEU A 235 -6.24 6.01 27.20
N PRO A 236 -7.24 6.75 27.71
CA PRO A 236 -7.08 7.35 29.02
C PRO A 236 -6.78 6.22 30.02
N PRO A 237 -5.88 6.44 30.99
CA PRO A 237 -5.63 5.43 32.01
C PRO A 237 -6.97 5.02 32.64
N PRO A 238 -7.15 3.73 32.99
CA PRO A 238 -8.36 3.30 33.65
C PRO A 238 -8.57 4.21 34.86
N SER A 239 -9.71 4.91 34.86
CA SER A 239 -10.13 5.66 36.04
C SER A 239 -10.09 4.67 37.21
N PRO A 240 -9.51 5.03 38.37
CA PRO A 240 -9.50 4.14 39.52
C PRO A 240 -10.96 3.81 39.84
N VAL A 241 -11.32 2.56 39.60
CA VAL A 241 -12.62 2.01 39.96
C VAL A 241 -12.66 2.02 41.48
N ASP A 242 -13.52 2.85 42.05
CA ASP A 242 -13.85 2.79 43.46
C ASP A 242 -14.25 1.35 43.82
N GLY A 243 -13.53 0.80 44.78
CA GLY A 243 -13.66 -0.59 45.19
C GLY A 243 -15.05 -0.88 45.74
N SER A 244 -15.78 -1.76 45.07
CA SER A 244 -16.73 -2.68 45.72
C SER A 244 -17.41 -3.59 44.69
N SER A 245 -16.80 -4.73 44.36
CA SER A 245 -17.51 -6.02 44.31
C SER A 245 -16.51 -7.17 44.08
N PRO A 246 -16.51 -8.23 44.90
CA PRO A 246 -15.53 -9.30 44.79
C PRO A 246 -16.19 -10.55 44.18
N PHE A 247 -16.20 -10.75 42.86
CA PHE A 247 -16.46 -12.09 42.32
C PHE A 247 -15.91 -12.31 40.90
N SER A 248 -15.20 -13.44 40.78
CA SER A 248 -15.02 -14.30 39.61
C SER A 248 -13.82 -14.05 38.68
N SER A 249 -12.83 -14.91 38.90
CA SER A 249 -11.78 -15.36 37.99
C SER A 249 -12.31 -16.28 36.89
N SER A 250 -11.92 -16.04 35.63
CA SER A 250 -11.79 -17.09 34.58
C SER A 250 -11.03 -16.58 33.34
N PRO A 251 -10.06 -17.33 32.79
CA PRO A 251 -9.25 -16.90 31.64
C PRO A 251 -9.70 -17.56 30.33
N THR A 252 -10.76 -17.08 29.67
CA THR A 252 -11.07 -17.46 28.27
C THR A 252 -12.08 -16.51 27.63
N GLU A 253 -11.63 -15.41 27.01
CA GLU A 253 -12.44 -14.70 26.00
C GLU A 253 -11.53 -14.18 24.87
N PRO A 254 -11.93 -14.30 23.59
CA PRO A 254 -11.23 -13.65 22.50
C PRO A 254 -11.27 -12.14 22.72
N GLN A 255 -10.12 -11.47 22.50
CA GLN A 255 -9.95 -10.06 22.83
C GLN A 255 -11.10 -9.22 22.25
N ARG A 256 -11.88 -8.62 23.14
CA ARG A 256 -12.98 -7.73 22.79
C ARG A 256 -12.35 -6.50 22.10
N PRO A 257 -12.83 -6.06 20.92
CA PRO A 257 -12.31 -4.86 20.29
C PRO A 257 -12.44 -3.66 21.26
N PRO A 258 -11.52 -2.69 21.21
CA PRO A 258 -11.54 -1.55 22.13
C PRO A 258 -12.92 -0.89 22.14
N SER A 259 -13.35 -0.37 23.30
CA SER A 259 -14.72 0.08 23.58
C SER A 259 -15.28 1.22 22.69
N ARG A 260 -14.54 1.64 21.66
CA ARG A 260 -14.91 2.65 20.65
C ARG A 260 -14.69 2.20 19.19
N TYR A 261 -14.38 0.93 18.93
CA TYR A 261 -14.23 0.45 17.55
C TYR A 261 -15.57 0.59 16.79
N ARG A 262 -15.54 1.35 15.69
CA ARG A 262 -16.66 1.45 14.74
C ARG A 262 -16.26 0.74 13.45
N PRO A 263 -17.07 -0.21 12.97
CA PRO A 263 -16.85 -0.80 11.65
C PRO A 263 -16.76 0.28 10.57
N ASN A 264 -15.84 0.09 9.64
CA ASN A 264 -15.53 1.00 8.55
C ASN A 264 -15.85 0.30 7.22
N SER A 265 -16.44 1.02 6.27
CA SER A 265 -16.71 0.51 4.90
C SER A 265 -15.45 0.02 4.20
N HIS A 266 -14.30 0.59 4.56
CA HIS A 266 -13.01 0.36 3.93
C HIS A 266 -13.06 0.52 2.41
N LEU A 267 -13.85 1.47 1.92
CA LEU A 267 -14.03 1.76 0.49
C LEU A 267 -12.71 1.84 -0.28
N SER A 268 -11.65 2.38 0.34
CA SER A 268 -10.31 2.43 -0.24
C SER A 268 -9.70 1.06 -0.56
N LEU A 269 -9.88 0.07 0.32
CA LEU A 269 -9.39 -1.30 0.11
C LEU A 269 -10.31 -2.06 -0.84
N LEU A 270 -11.63 -1.89 -0.70
CA LEU A 270 -12.60 -2.50 -1.61
C LEU A 270 -12.36 -2.04 -3.06
N ALA A 271 -12.15 -0.74 -3.27
CA ALA A 271 -11.86 -0.16 -4.58
C ALA A 271 -10.54 -0.65 -5.17
N MET A 272 -9.53 -0.88 -4.33
CA MET A 272 -8.25 -1.44 -4.79
C MET A 272 -8.42 -2.87 -5.29
N VAL A 273 -9.06 -3.75 -4.51
CA VAL A 273 -9.24 -5.16 -4.89
C VAL A 273 -10.15 -5.27 -6.11
N ASP A 274 -11.19 -4.44 -6.19
CA ASP A 274 -12.04 -4.34 -7.40
C ASP A 274 -11.26 -3.86 -8.64
N CYS A 275 -10.36 -2.89 -8.47
CA CYS A 275 -9.50 -2.40 -9.54
C CYS A 275 -8.56 -3.51 -10.05
N TRP A 276 -7.90 -4.23 -9.15
CA TRP A 276 -7.04 -5.36 -9.51
C TRP A 276 -7.81 -6.47 -10.22
N ALA A 277 -9.01 -6.82 -9.73
CA ALA A 277 -9.87 -7.81 -10.35
C ALA A 277 -10.24 -7.44 -11.80
N HIS A 278 -10.57 -6.16 -12.05
CA HIS A 278 -10.89 -5.68 -13.40
C HIS A 278 -9.72 -5.65 -14.37
N LEU A 279 -8.53 -5.38 -13.87
CA LEU A 279 -7.32 -5.32 -14.68
C LEU A 279 -6.60 -6.67 -14.77
N TYR A 280 -7.16 -7.72 -14.17
CA TYR A 280 -6.54 -9.04 -14.07
C TYR A 280 -5.13 -8.97 -13.46
N ILE A 281 -4.92 -8.06 -12.50
CA ILE A 281 -3.66 -7.90 -11.80
C ILE A 281 -3.64 -8.85 -10.62
N ASN A 282 -2.69 -9.78 -10.62
CA ASN A 282 -2.37 -10.59 -9.46
C ASN A 282 -1.27 -9.89 -8.64
N PRO A 283 -1.57 -9.33 -7.45
CA PRO A 283 -0.58 -8.61 -6.66
C PRO A 283 0.55 -9.51 -6.15
N TYR A 284 0.34 -10.82 -6.02
CA TYR A 284 1.34 -11.76 -5.52
C TYR A 284 2.45 -12.06 -6.54
N THR A 285 2.15 -11.99 -7.85
CA THR A 285 3.14 -12.23 -8.92
C THR A 285 4.34 -11.29 -8.83
N HIS A 286 4.14 -10.09 -8.27
CA HIS A 286 5.17 -9.06 -8.19
C HIS A 286 5.84 -8.97 -6.82
N LEU A 287 5.39 -9.76 -5.83
CA LEU A 287 5.98 -9.79 -4.49
C LEU A 287 7.44 -10.22 -4.49
N THR A 288 7.77 -11.28 -5.22
CA THR A 288 9.11 -11.86 -5.27
C THR A 288 10.08 -11.04 -6.14
N LEU A 289 9.56 -10.29 -7.11
CA LEU A 289 10.37 -9.59 -8.10
C LEU A 289 10.85 -8.22 -7.62
N ALA A 290 9.96 -7.38 -7.07
CA ALA A 290 10.28 -5.98 -6.78
C ALA A 290 9.37 -5.34 -5.72
N ALA A 291 8.77 -6.12 -4.81
CA ALA A 291 7.87 -5.52 -3.83
C ALA A 291 8.58 -4.59 -2.87
N THR A 292 8.08 -3.36 -2.82
CA THR A 292 8.45 -2.38 -1.82
C THR A 292 7.82 -2.77 -0.48
N PRO A 293 8.44 -2.41 0.66
CA PRO A 293 7.82 -2.61 1.98
C PRO A 293 6.41 -2.00 2.08
N LEU A 294 6.15 -0.88 1.39
CA LEU A 294 4.83 -0.24 1.32
C LEU A 294 3.80 -1.12 0.60
N PHE A 295 4.18 -1.72 -0.52
CA PHE A 295 3.30 -2.62 -1.26
C PHE A 295 2.99 -3.87 -0.45
N ARG A 296 4.00 -4.47 0.22
CA ARG A 296 3.78 -5.63 1.11
C ARG A 296 2.80 -5.31 2.24
N LEU A 297 3.04 -4.22 2.95
CA LEU A 297 2.17 -3.79 4.05
C LEU A 297 0.74 -3.55 3.56
N PHE A 298 0.57 -2.87 2.43
CA PHE A 298 -0.76 -2.54 1.93
C PHE A 298 -1.51 -3.77 1.38
N LEU A 299 -0.80 -4.66 0.68
CA LEU A 299 -1.35 -5.94 0.26
C LEU A 299 -1.76 -6.79 1.46
N GLY A 300 -0.92 -6.85 2.49
CA GLY A 300 -1.24 -7.58 3.72
C GLY A 300 -2.46 -7.01 4.45
N VAL A 301 -2.65 -5.69 4.47
CA VAL A 301 -3.85 -5.05 5.03
C VAL A 301 -5.10 -5.41 4.22
N ALA A 302 -5.01 -5.43 2.89
CA ALA A 302 -6.12 -5.86 2.04
C ALA A 302 -6.43 -7.35 2.22
N GLU A 303 -5.40 -8.19 2.25
CA GLU A 303 -5.55 -9.63 2.49
C GLU A 303 -6.18 -9.89 3.86
N HIS A 304 -5.74 -9.18 4.90
CA HIS A 304 -6.32 -9.28 6.23
C HIS A 304 -7.81 -8.93 6.22
N LEU A 305 -8.21 -7.83 5.57
CA LEU A 305 -9.63 -7.47 5.43
C LEU A 305 -10.44 -8.57 4.73
N PHE A 306 -9.92 -9.12 3.63
CA PHE A 306 -10.67 -10.01 2.74
C PHE A 306 -10.63 -11.50 3.12
N LEU A 307 -9.56 -11.95 3.78
CA LEU A 307 -9.30 -13.37 4.05
C LEU A 307 -9.32 -13.72 5.55
N SER A 308 -9.33 -12.73 6.45
CA SER A 308 -9.38 -13.01 7.88
C SER A 308 -10.62 -13.83 8.25
N PRO A 309 -10.50 -14.86 9.12
CA PRO A 309 -11.65 -15.61 9.62
C PRO A 309 -12.58 -14.78 10.52
N THR A 310 -12.16 -13.60 10.98
CA THR A 310 -12.87 -12.76 11.97
C THR A 310 -14.05 -11.95 11.40
N SER A 311 -14.63 -12.34 10.25
CA SER A 311 -15.78 -11.68 9.61
C SER A 311 -15.59 -10.19 9.28
N LEU A 312 -14.36 -9.70 9.17
CA LEU A 312 -14.06 -8.29 8.89
C LEU A 312 -14.67 -7.81 7.57
N LEU A 313 -14.58 -8.63 6.51
CA LEU A 313 -15.21 -8.30 5.22
C LEU A 313 -16.73 -8.14 5.36
N GLU A 314 -17.38 -9.00 6.15
CA GLU A 314 -18.81 -8.91 6.41
C GLU A 314 -19.18 -7.65 7.18
N ALA A 315 -18.39 -7.30 8.20
CA ALA A 315 -18.56 -6.06 8.94
C ALA A 315 -18.38 -4.83 8.05
N SER A 316 -17.40 -4.83 7.15
CA SER A 316 -17.20 -3.75 6.18
C SER A 316 -18.32 -3.66 5.16
N ILE A 317 -18.82 -4.79 4.62
CA ILE A 317 -19.97 -4.79 3.71
C ILE A 317 -21.21 -4.25 4.42
N HIS A 318 -21.47 -4.71 5.65
CA HIS A 318 -22.59 -4.24 6.45
C HIS A 318 -22.48 -2.73 6.72
N SER A 319 -21.31 -2.28 7.18
CA SER A 319 -21.04 -0.86 7.44
C SER A 319 -21.21 -0.01 6.19
N ALA A 320 -20.65 -0.47 5.07
CA ALA A 320 -20.76 0.19 3.77
C ALA A 320 -22.22 0.38 3.31
N LEU A 321 -23.13 -0.54 3.66
CA LEU A 321 -24.54 -0.45 3.31
C LEU A 321 -25.34 0.36 4.33
N HIS A 322 -25.12 0.16 5.63
CA HIS A 322 -26.04 0.59 6.68
C HIS A 322 -25.53 1.76 7.52
N ASP A 323 -24.22 1.91 7.67
CA ASP A 323 -23.66 2.97 8.49
C ASP A 323 -23.54 4.27 7.70
N THR A 324 -23.95 5.37 8.32
CA THR A 324 -23.95 6.70 7.69
C THR A 324 -22.76 7.56 8.13
N TRP A 325 -22.07 7.19 9.20
CA TRP A 325 -21.07 8.04 9.85
C TRP A 325 -19.85 8.31 8.97
N HIS A 326 -19.44 7.35 8.13
CA HIS A 326 -18.29 7.48 7.21
C HIS A 326 -18.70 7.93 5.81
N ARG A 327 -19.99 8.16 5.53
CA ARG A 327 -20.48 8.46 4.17
C ARG A 327 -19.97 9.79 3.61
N ALA A 328 -19.84 10.80 4.47
CA ALA A 328 -19.26 12.08 4.09
C ALA A 328 -17.78 11.92 3.72
N ASP A 329 -17.03 11.17 4.53
CA ASP A 329 -15.62 10.86 4.26
C ASP A 329 -15.46 10.04 2.97
N ASP A 330 -16.32 9.05 2.72
CA ASP A 330 -16.34 8.26 1.50
C ASP A 330 -16.64 9.11 0.26
N LEU A 331 -17.51 10.13 0.38
CA LEU A 331 -17.78 11.08 -0.70
C LEU A 331 -16.54 11.92 -1.02
N GLU A 332 -15.90 12.50 0.00
CA GLU A 332 -14.66 13.27 -0.17
C GLU A 332 -13.56 12.40 -0.80
N PHE A 333 -13.47 11.15 -0.39
CA PHE A 333 -12.55 10.17 -0.95
C PHE A 333 -12.79 9.88 -2.43
N VAL A 334 -14.04 9.67 -2.85
CA VAL A 334 -14.38 9.45 -4.26
C VAL A 334 -14.12 10.71 -5.10
N CYS A 335 -14.44 11.88 -4.58
CA CYS A 335 -14.11 13.16 -5.21
C CYS A 335 -12.60 13.33 -5.37
N ALA A 336 -11.82 13.00 -4.33
CA ALA A 336 -10.37 13.05 -4.35
C ALA A 336 -9.77 12.08 -5.38
N ALA A 337 -10.24 10.84 -5.42
CA ALA A 337 -9.80 9.80 -6.37
C ALA A 337 -10.03 10.20 -7.83
N ARG A 338 -11.22 10.75 -8.12
CA ARG A 338 -11.53 11.29 -9.45
C ARG A 338 -10.63 12.48 -9.80
N GLY A 339 -10.39 13.40 -8.85
CA GLY A 339 -9.52 14.55 -9.08
C GLY A 339 -8.07 14.15 -9.36
N TRP A 340 -7.53 13.14 -8.67
CA TRP A 340 -6.20 12.60 -8.95
C TRP A 340 -6.14 11.90 -10.32
N SER A 341 -7.14 11.11 -10.67
CA SER A 341 -7.24 10.48 -11.99
C SER A 341 -7.28 11.51 -13.12
N GLN A 342 -8.08 12.57 -12.99
CA GLN A 342 -8.15 13.66 -13.96
C GLN A 342 -6.80 14.41 -14.06
N CYS A 343 -6.18 14.72 -12.93
CA CYS A 343 -4.87 15.36 -12.89
C CYS A 343 -3.81 14.57 -13.67
N VAL A 344 -3.78 13.25 -13.47
CA VAL A 344 -2.88 12.34 -14.18
C VAL A 344 -3.23 12.27 -15.67
N SER A 345 -4.51 12.20 -16.00
CA SER A 345 -4.99 12.15 -17.38
C SER A 345 -4.54 13.38 -18.19
N PHE A 346 -4.64 14.57 -17.60
CA PHE A 346 -4.16 15.81 -18.22
C PHE A 346 -2.63 15.89 -18.38
N GLY A 347 -1.88 15.09 -17.63
CA GLY A 347 -0.42 15.01 -17.73
C GLY A 347 0.33 16.27 -17.30
N SER A 348 -0.32 17.15 -16.53
CA SER A 348 0.27 18.39 -16.06
C SER A 348 0.97 18.20 -14.71
N PHE A 349 2.31 18.24 -14.73
CA PHE A 349 3.14 18.21 -13.51
C PHE A 349 2.84 19.39 -12.56
N GLU A 350 2.51 20.56 -13.08
CA GLU A 350 2.23 21.75 -12.24
C GLU A 350 0.93 21.58 -11.43
N VAL A 351 -0.16 21.18 -12.09
CA VAL A 351 -1.42 20.82 -11.40
C VAL A 351 -1.21 19.72 -10.37
N TYR A 352 -0.40 18.70 -10.70
CA TYR A 352 -0.07 17.63 -9.74
C TYR A 352 0.66 18.19 -8.53
N ARG A 353 1.71 19.00 -8.76
CA ARG A 353 2.49 19.65 -7.71
C ARG A 353 1.60 20.45 -6.79
N ARG A 354 0.77 21.34 -7.33
CA ARG A 354 -0.12 22.20 -6.54
C ARG A 354 -1.05 21.38 -5.67
N ARG A 355 -1.75 20.40 -6.25
CA ARG A 355 -2.67 19.52 -5.50
C ARG A 355 -1.95 18.76 -4.38
N PHE A 356 -0.74 18.28 -4.64
CA PHE A 356 0.08 17.59 -3.65
C PHE A 356 0.54 18.53 -2.53
N GLU A 357 1.13 19.68 -2.88
CA GLU A 357 1.67 20.65 -1.92
C GLU A 357 0.58 21.29 -1.06
N GLU A 358 -0.59 21.59 -1.62
CA GLU A 358 -1.77 22.09 -0.88
C GLU A 358 -2.24 21.05 0.16
N THR A 359 -2.31 19.77 -0.21
CA THR A 359 -2.65 18.70 0.73
C THR A 359 -1.52 18.44 1.75
N ARG A 360 -0.27 18.54 1.32
CA ARG A 360 0.91 18.37 2.20
C ARG A 360 0.95 19.41 3.31
N ALA A 361 0.63 20.67 2.98
CA ALA A 361 0.61 21.78 3.94
C ALA A 361 -0.31 21.50 5.14
N PHE A 362 -1.44 20.80 4.90
CA PHE A 362 -2.33 20.37 5.97
C PHE A 362 -1.63 19.43 6.97
N PHE A 363 -0.73 18.55 6.52
CA PHE A 363 -0.05 17.56 7.36
C PHE A 363 1.31 18.00 7.94
N GLU A 364 1.82 19.20 7.63
CA GLU A 364 3.17 19.62 8.03
C GLU A 364 3.43 19.49 9.54
N GLY A 365 2.45 19.86 10.36
CA GLY A 365 2.52 19.74 11.82
C GLY A 365 2.40 18.33 12.39
N ARG A 366 2.40 17.28 11.55
CA ARG A 366 2.21 15.87 11.97
C ARG A 366 3.31 14.94 11.48
N PHE A 367 4.21 15.39 10.60
CA PHE A 367 5.23 14.52 10.01
C PHE A 367 6.23 13.96 11.02
N GLU A 368 6.58 14.71 12.08
CA GLU A 368 7.58 14.24 13.06
C GLU A 368 7.07 13.10 13.95
N GLU A 369 5.86 13.24 14.49
CA GLU A 369 5.23 12.23 15.36
C GLU A 369 4.96 10.93 14.60
N VAL A 370 4.37 11.07 13.40
CA VAL A 370 3.95 9.91 12.60
C VAL A 370 5.13 9.28 11.85
N GLY A 371 6.19 10.04 11.56
CA GLY A 371 7.43 9.50 11.01
C GLY A 371 8.05 8.42 11.89
N LYS A 372 8.01 8.58 13.23
CA LYS A 372 8.56 7.61 14.18
C LYS A 372 7.73 6.33 14.22
N VAL A 373 6.41 6.46 14.41
CA VAL A 373 5.47 5.32 14.48
C VAL A 373 5.42 4.55 13.16
N GLY A 374 5.38 5.27 12.03
CA GLY A 374 5.35 4.65 10.71
C GLY A 374 6.61 3.83 10.41
N ALA A 375 7.79 4.33 10.80
CA ALA A 375 9.05 3.60 10.63
C ALA A 375 9.09 2.30 11.46
N GLU A 376 8.61 2.35 12.70
CA GLU A 376 8.52 1.17 13.57
C GLU A 376 7.54 0.12 13.03
N MET A 377 6.39 0.55 12.51
CA MET A 377 5.40 -0.34 11.92
C MET A 377 5.97 -1.06 10.68
N ILE A 378 6.60 -0.32 9.77
CA ILE A 378 7.22 -0.91 8.57
C ILE A 378 8.33 -1.89 8.98
N ARG A 379 9.12 -1.57 10.00
CA ARG A 379 10.16 -2.47 10.53
C ARG A 379 9.55 -3.77 11.04
N ALA A 380 8.55 -3.70 11.91
CA ALA A 380 7.92 -4.89 12.48
C ALA A 380 7.30 -5.80 11.41
N VAL A 381 6.70 -5.21 10.38
CA VAL A 381 6.17 -5.94 9.22
C VAL A 381 7.29 -6.65 8.47
N MET A 382 8.39 -5.94 8.15
CA MET A 382 9.54 -6.54 7.47
C MET A 382 10.20 -7.66 8.27
N GLU A 383 10.35 -7.50 9.60
CA GLU A 383 10.92 -8.53 10.47
C GLU A 383 10.02 -9.78 10.54
N SER A 384 8.69 -9.60 10.55
CA SER A 384 7.75 -10.73 10.54
C SER A 384 7.78 -11.51 9.24
N GLU A 385 8.00 -10.82 8.11
CA GLU A 385 8.13 -11.42 6.78
C GLU A 385 9.42 -12.22 6.65
N ILE A 386 10.56 -11.66 7.07
CA ILE A 386 11.86 -12.36 7.03
C ILE A 386 11.78 -13.68 7.81
N LYS A 387 11.21 -13.65 9.02
CA LYS A 387 11.01 -14.86 9.82
C LYS A 387 10.13 -15.89 9.10
N ARG A 388 9.10 -15.45 8.37
CA ARG A 388 8.25 -16.35 7.59
C ARG A 388 9.01 -16.95 6.40
N GLU A 389 9.76 -16.15 5.65
CA GLU A 389 10.55 -16.63 4.50
C GLU A 389 11.62 -17.65 4.95
N GLU A 390 12.21 -17.46 6.13
CA GLU A 390 13.10 -18.42 6.80
C GLU A 390 12.36 -19.71 7.21
N GLU A 391 11.16 -19.61 7.78
CA GLU A 391 10.32 -20.75 8.18
C GLU A 391 9.77 -21.55 6.99
N GLU A 392 9.49 -20.90 5.86
CA GLU A 392 9.01 -21.51 4.62
C GLU A 392 10.14 -22.13 3.77
N GLY A 393 11.40 -21.96 4.18
CA GLY A 393 12.58 -22.57 3.53
C GLY A 393 12.91 -21.97 2.16
N VAL A 394 12.62 -20.68 1.94
CA VAL A 394 12.80 -19.98 0.65
C VAL A 394 14.16 -19.26 0.55
N VAL A 395 15.04 -19.37 1.56
CA VAL A 395 16.36 -18.71 1.57
C VAL A 395 17.44 -19.53 0.87
#